data_AF-A0A0F9DQ24-F1
#
_entry.id   AF-A0A0F9DQ24-F1
#
_cell.length_a   1.000
_cell.length_b   1.000
_cell.length_c   1.000
_cell.angle_alpha   90.00
_cell.angle_beta   90.00
_cell.angle_gamma   90.00
#
_symmetry.space_group_name_H-M   'P 1'
#
loop_
_entity.id
_entity.type
_entity.pdbx_description
1 polymer ?
#
loop_
_entity_poly.entity_id
_entity_poly.type
_entity_poly.pdbx_seq_one_letter_code
_entity_poly.pdbx_strand_id
1 'polypeptide(L)'
;MIKLILLVILIRWIWVEYCLFMENRYHYGGNKMKKNIFKIMGVSITAFIGALLGAYAGADNTSKNWRRMGIPILVTIVAFIALQNPLTLILLGIYFALIIGYGIPAWNDKGSMLGKFYYDLIQTINYKKFLGLSEKQIQEYSNYPTRGTIGLIVSLFLTCIPIIKENWLVYAGCSLGIVLTYALISWKDFGVYLALGKQLLWSETWTYFLVTLFITITIFF
;
A
#
# COMPACT_ATOMS: atom_id res chain seq x y z
N MET A 1 15.85 -20.30 11.20
CA MET A 1 15.43 -20.29 12.62
C MET A 1 15.81 -18.99 13.33
N ILE A 2 17.08 -18.55 13.30
CA ILE A 2 17.57 -17.32 13.98
C ILE A 2 16.83 -16.04 13.54
N LYS A 3 16.51 -15.88 12.24
CA LYS A 3 15.76 -14.71 11.72
C LYS A 3 14.32 -14.59 12.25
N LEU A 4 13.67 -15.74 12.51
CA LEU A 4 12.30 -15.76 13.06
C LEU A 4 12.30 -15.38 14.54
N ILE A 5 13.33 -15.83 15.28
CA ILE A 5 13.52 -15.49 16.70
C ILE A 5 13.76 -13.99 16.86
N LEU A 6 14.59 -13.38 16.01
CA LEU A 6 14.84 -11.93 16.04
C LEU A 6 13.57 -11.12 15.71
N LEU A 7 12.74 -11.59 14.78
CA LEU A 7 11.46 -10.94 14.46
C LEU A 7 10.48 -11.03 15.63
N VAL A 8 10.40 -12.17 16.31
CA VAL A 8 9.55 -12.36 17.50
C VAL A 8 10.04 -11.49 18.67
N ILE A 9 11.35 -11.39 18.87
CA ILE A 9 11.94 -10.51 19.88
C ILE A 9 11.62 -9.04 19.57
N LEU A 10 11.73 -8.62 18.31
CA LEU A 10 11.40 -7.26 17.90
C LEU A 10 9.92 -6.94 18.10
N ILE A 11 9.02 -7.86 17.71
CA ILE A 11 7.57 -7.71 17.91
C ILE A 11 7.24 -7.65 19.40
N ARG A 12 7.85 -8.52 20.21
CA ARG A 12 7.62 -8.56 21.66
C ARG A 12 8.16 -7.30 22.34
N TRP A 13 9.30 -6.77 21.90
CA TRP A 13 9.84 -5.52 22.42
C TRP A 13 8.94 -4.34 22.08
N ILE A 14 8.49 -4.23 20.82
CA ILE A 14 7.52 -3.21 20.40
C ILE A 14 6.21 -3.32 21.20
N TRP A 15 5.74 -4.54 21.47
CA TRP A 15 4.52 -4.78 22.27
C TRP A 15 4.70 -4.40 23.74
N VAL A 16 5.84 -4.73 24.36
CA VAL A 16 6.14 -4.39 25.76
C VAL A 16 6.24 -2.87 25.92
N GLU A 17 6.94 -2.18 25.01
CA GLU A 17 7.00 -0.72 24.98
C GLU A 17 5.60 -0.09 24.78
N TYR A 18 4.76 -0.70 23.94
CA TYR A 18 3.38 -0.27 23.75
C TYR A 18 2.52 -0.46 25.01
N CYS A 19 2.64 -1.60 25.70
CA CYS A 19 1.91 -1.86 26.95
C CYS A 19 2.35 -0.92 28.07
N LEU A 20 3.65 -0.75 28.29
CA LEU A 20 4.21 0.18 29.28
C LEU A 20 3.82 1.64 28.99
N PHE A 21 3.64 1.98 27.71
CA PHE A 21 3.15 3.29 27.31
C PHE A 21 1.65 3.48 27.55
N MET A 22 0.82 2.46 27.29
CA MET A 22 -0.62 2.50 27.57
C MET A 22 -0.90 2.60 29.07
N GLU A 23 -0.10 1.91 29.89
CA GLU A 23 -0.16 1.99 31.35
C GLU A 23 0.21 3.40 31.85
N ASN A 24 1.18 4.07 31.20
CA ASN A 24 1.56 5.45 31.51
C ASN A 24 0.55 6.52 31.05
N ARG A 25 -0.38 6.23 30.12
CA ARG A 25 -1.42 7.19 29.71
C ARG A 25 -2.44 7.47 30.81
N TYR A 26 -2.63 6.54 31.74
CA TYR A 26 -3.67 6.68 32.77
C TYR A 26 -3.23 7.54 33.96
N HIS A 27 -1.93 7.80 34.13
CA HIS A 27 -1.44 8.42 35.36
C HIS A 27 -0.78 9.80 35.24
N TYR A 28 -0.43 10.28 34.05
CA TYR A 28 0.12 11.63 33.92
C TYR A 28 -0.42 12.35 32.69
N GLY A 29 -0.91 13.58 32.86
CA GLY A 29 -1.14 14.58 31.80
C GLY A 29 0.15 15.02 31.08
N GLY A 30 1.07 14.08 30.88
CA GLY A 30 2.43 14.26 30.43
C GLY A 30 2.61 13.96 28.95
N ASN A 31 2.46 15.05 28.19
CA ASN A 31 3.31 15.42 27.06
C ASN A 31 2.85 14.93 25.66
N LYS A 32 2.08 15.80 25.00
CA LYS A 32 1.71 15.78 23.56
C LYS A 32 2.88 15.39 22.65
N MET A 33 4.11 15.77 23.02
CA MET A 33 5.34 15.42 22.31
C MET A 33 5.58 13.90 22.24
N LYS A 34 5.43 13.18 23.36
CA LYS A 34 5.59 11.71 23.39
C LYS A 34 4.58 11.04 22.46
N LYS A 35 3.31 11.46 22.52
CA LYS A 35 2.24 10.94 21.64
C LYS A 35 2.57 11.14 20.15
N ASN A 36 3.14 12.28 19.78
CA ASN A 36 3.52 12.55 18.39
C ASN A 36 4.70 11.68 17.95
N ILE A 37 5.71 11.48 18.80
CA ILE A 37 6.86 10.60 18.50
C ILE A 37 6.38 9.18 18.23
N PHE A 38 5.51 8.62 19.06
CA PHE A 38 4.96 7.28 18.84
C PHE A 38 4.18 7.15 17.54
N LYS A 39 3.37 8.16 17.19
CA LYS A 39 2.66 8.18 15.89
C LYS A 39 3.65 8.14 14.72
N ILE A 40 4.68 8.99 14.78
CA ILE A 40 5.72 9.05 13.74
C ILE A 40 6.43 7.71 13.63
N MET A 41 6.86 7.11 14.75
CA MET A 41 7.50 5.81 14.76
C MET A 41 6.59 4.70 14.18
N GLY A 42 5.32 4.68 14.58
CA GLY A 42 4.33 3.71 14.07
C GLY A 42 4.14 3.83 12.55
N VAL A 43 4.05 5.05 12.04
CA VAL A 43 4.01 5.34 10.60
C VAL A 43 5.27 4.84 9.90
N SER A 44 6.47 5.22 10.38
CA SER A 44 7.74 4.86 9.76
C SER A 44 7.98 3.35 9.73
N ILE A 45 7.74 2.66 10.85
CA ILE A 45 7.94 1.20 10.96
C ILE A 45 6.97 0.47 10.03
N THR A 46 5.68 0.85 10.06
CA THR A 46 4.68 0.18 9.24
C THR A 46 4.94 0.39 7.75
N ALA A 47 5.31 1.61 7.33
CA ALA A 47 5.69 1.92 5.96
C ALA A 47 6.93 1.11 5.52
N PHE A 48 7.94 1.00 6.37
CA PHE A 48 9.13 0.20 6.09
C PHE A 48 8.83 -1.29 5.93
N ILE A 49 8.02 -1.87 6.83
CA ILE A 49 7.58 -3.28 6.72
C ILE A 49 6.74 -3.47 5.45
N GLY A 50 5.84 -2.53 5.14
CA GLY A 50 5.05 -2.54 3.90
C GLY A 50 5.93 -2.56 2.65
N ALA A 51 6.98 -1.73 2.61
CA ALA A 51 7.96 -1.70 1.53
C ALA A 51 8.66 -3.05 1.35
N LEU A 52 9.15 -3.64 2.45
CA LEU A 52 9.82 -4.94 2.42
C LEU A 52 8.87 -6.06 1.96
N LEU A 53 7.65 -6.12 2.48
CA LEU A 53 6.65 -7.11 2.07
C LEU A 53 6.29 -6.96 0.59
N GLY A 54 6.11 -5.71 0.15
CA GLY A 54 5.78 -5.37 -1.23
C GLY A 54 6.85 -5.80 -2.21
N ALA A 55 8.09 -5.38 -1.96
CA ALA A 55 9.25 -5.67 -2.80
C ALA A 55 9.60 -7.16 -2.78
N TYR A 56 9.65 -7.77 -1.60
CA TYR A 56 10.00 -9.19 -1.47
C TYR A 56 8.98 -10.09 -2.16
N ALA A 57 7.69 -9.79 -2.06
CA ALA A 57 6.63 -10.58 -2.70
C ALA A 57 6.48 -10.34 -4.21
N GLY A 58 7.17 -9.34 -4.76
CA GLY A 58 7.27 -9.10 -6.19
C GLY A 58 8.50 -9.74 -6.84
N ALA A 59 9.49 -10.13 -6.03
CA ALA A 59 10.69 -10.80 -6.50
C ALA A 59 10.41 -12.19 -7.09
N ASP A 60 11.27 -12.62 -8.02
CA ASP A 60 11.16 -13.93 -8.67
C ASP A 60 11.11 -15.08 -7.67
N ASN A 61 10.28 -16.08 -8.01
CA ASN A 61 10.03 -17.27 -7.19
C ASN A 61 9.53 -16.93 -5.77
N THR A 62 8.77 -15.84 -5.61
CA THR A 62 8.00 -15.57 -4.38
C THR A 62 6.51 -15.65 -4.62
N SER A 63 5.78 -16.01 -3.57
CA SER A 63 4.32 -15.97 -3.61
C SER A 63 3.85 -14.52 -3.55
N LYS A 64 3.14 -14.08 -4.60
CA LYS A 64 2.46 -12.77 -4.65
C LYS A 64 1.41 -12.61 -3.54
N ASN A 65 1.01 -13.69 -2.86
CA ASN A 65 0.08 -13.63 -1.73
C ASN A 65 0.66 -12.88 -0.53
N TRP A 66 1.98 -12.83 -0.37
CA TRP A 66 2.63 -12.09 0.71
C TRP A 66 2.31 -10.59 0.66
N ARG A 67 2.33 -9.96 -0.53
CA ARG A 67 1.88 -8.56 -0.66
C ARG A 67 0.36 -8.43 -0.70
N ARG A 68 -0.33 -9.35 -1.37
CA ARG A 68 -1.79 -9.27 -1.54
C ARG A 68 -2.51 -9.36 -0.21
N MET A 69 -2.09 -10.26 0.68
CA MET A 69 -2.75 -10.51 1.97
C MET A 69 -1.95 -9.96 3.15
N GLY A 70 -0.61 -10.03 3.10
CA GLY A 70 0.22 -9.56 4.20
C GLY A 70 0.13 -8.06 4.44
N ILE A 71 0.04 -7.24 3.38
CA ILE A 71 -0.12 -5.78 3.53
C ILE A 71 -1.48 -5.43 4.14
N PRO A 72 -2.63 -5.93 3.63
CA PRO A 72 -3.94 -5.73 4.28
C PRO A 72 -3.96 -6.18 5.74
N ILE A 73 -3.40 -7.36 6.07
CA ILE A 73 -3.33 -7.83 7.46
C ILE A 73 -2.53 -6.86 8.33
N LEU A 74 -1.35 -6.45 7.87
CA LEU A 74 -0.49 -5.50 8.58
C LEU A 74 -1.23 -4.19 8.88
N VAL A 75 -1.84 -3.57 7.87
CA VAL A 75 -2.54 -2.28 8.06
C VAL A 75 -3.80 -2.43 8.90
N THR A 76 -4.54 -3.54 8.78
CA THR A 76 -5.70 -3.81 9.63
C THR A 76 -5.31 -3.97 11.09
N ILE A 77 -4.25 -4.73 11.39
CA ILE A 77 -3.75 -4.90 12.76
C ILE A 77 -3.34 -3.53 13.34
N VAL A 78 -2.58 -2.74 12.57
CA VAL A 78 -2.14 -1.40 13.00
C VAL A 78 -3.33 -0.48 13.25
N ALA A 79 -4.32 -0.48 12.35
CA ALA A 79 -5.54 0.31 12.51
C ALA A 79 -6.36 -0.14 13.72
N PHE A 80 -6.53 -1.44 13.91
CA PHE A 80 -7.28 -2.00 15.03
C PHE A 80 -6.63 -1.67 16.37
N ILE A 81 -5.31 -1.78 16.48
CA ILE A 81 -4.56 -1.40 17.69
C ILE A 81 -4.67 0.11 17.96
N ALA A 82 -4.52 0.94 16.92
CA ALA A 82 -4.48 2.39 17.06
C ALA A 82 -5.86 3.02 17.33
N LEU A 83 -6.92 2.49 16.71
CA LEU A 83 -8.27 3.04 16.77
C LEU A 83 -9.20 2.28 17.71
N GLN A 84 -8.83 1.06 18.11
CA GLN A 84 -9.61 0.20 19.01
C GLN A 84 -11.06 0.00 18.55
N ASN A 85 -11.29 -0.01 17.24
CA ASN A 85 -12.62 -0.07 16.64
C ASN A 85 -12.71 -1.24 15.64
N PRO A 86 -13.68 -2.17 15.79
CA PRO A 86 -13.81 -3.35 14.92
C PRO A 86 -14.16 -3.00 13.48
N LEU A 87 -14.69 -1.81 13.19
CA LEU A 87 -14.95 -1.35 11.82
C LEU A 87 -13.66 -1.33 10.97
N THR A 88 -12.49 -1.24 11.60
CA THR A 88 -11.19 -1.32 10.92
C THR A 88 -10.94 -2.66 10.22
N LEU A 89 -11.69 -3.73 10.53
CA LEU A 89 -11.62 -5.00 9.80
C LEU A 89 -12.01 -4.87 8.32
N ILE A 90 -12.78 -3.83 7.94
CA ILE A 90 -13.09 -3.50 6.54
C ILE A 90 -11.82 -3.30 5.71
N LEU A 91 -10.70 -2.89 6.34
CA LEU A 91 -9.40 -2.71 5.67
C LEU A 91 -8.83 -4.01 5.09
N LEU A 92 -9.28 -5.19 5.56
CA LEU A 92 -8.95 -6.45 4.89
C LEU A 92 -9.47 -6.49 3.45
N GLY A 93 -10.51 -5.72 3.14
CA GLY A 93 -11.05 -5.55 1.80
C GLY A 93 -10.06 -4.95 0.80
N ILE A 94 -8.98 -4.30 1.24
CA ILE A 94 -7.84 -3.89 0.37
C ILE A 94 -7.31 -5.09 -0.43
N TYR A 95 -7.43 -6.32 0.10
CA TYR A 95 -7.13 -7.56 -0.62
C TYR A 95 -7.82 -7.62 -1.99
N PHE A 96 -9.09 -7.22 -2.09
CA PHE A 96 -9.86 -7.21 -3.34
C PHE A 96 -9.18 -6.36 -4.41
N ALA A 97 -8.69 -5.17 -4.06
CA ALA A 97 -7.95 -4.31 -4.98
C ALA A 97 -6.69 -5.02 -5.52
N LEU A 98 -5.99 -5.77 -4.65
CA LEU A 98 -4.72 -6.42 -4.99
C LEU A 98 -4.88 -7.73 -5.77
N ILE A 99 -6.07 -8.36 -5.75
CA ILE A 99 -6.36 -9.58 -6.52
C ILE A 99 -6.97 -9.34 -7.89
N ILE A 100 -7.73 -8.25 -8.09
CA ILE A 100 -8.35 -7.92 -9.39
C ILE A 100 -7.31 -7.94 -10.51
N GLY A 101 -6.07 -7.58 -10.16
CA GLY A 101 -4.96 -7.58 -11.09
C GLY A 101 -5.04 -6.41 -12.06
N TYR A 102 -3.88 -5.97 -12.51
CA TYR A 102 -3.74 -4.71 -13.25
C TYR A 102 -2.74 -4.84 -14.41
N GLY A 103 -2.53 -6.06 -14.89
CA GLY A 103 -1.64 -6.32 -16.02
C GLY A 103 -2.25 -5.78 -17.30
N ILE A 104 -1.50 -4.96 -18.03
CA ILE A 104 -1.92 -4.47 -19.34
C ILE A 104 -1.58 -5.54 -20.39
N PRO A 105 -2.46 -5.80 -21.37
CA PRO A 105 -2.15 -6.72 -22.46
C PRO A 105 -0.84 -6.35 -23.18
N ALA A 106 -0.05 -7.37 -23.51
CA ALA A 106 1.18 -7.27 -24.29
C ALA A 106 1.29 -8.48 -25.24
N TRP A 107 2.26 -8.46 -26.14
CA TRP A 107 2.45 -9.49 -27.19
C TRP A 107 2.41 -10.95 -26.69
N ASN A 108 2.77 -11.21 -25.43
CA ASN A 108 2.76 -12.55 -24.81
C ASN A 108 1.92 -12.64 -23.51
N ASP A 109 1.22 -11.57 -23.12
CA ASP A 109 0.41 -11.53 -21.90
C ASP A 109 -1.00 -11.03 -22.23
N LYS A 110 -2.01 -11.83 -21.87
CA LYS A 110 -3.41 -11.46 -22.05
C LYS A 110 -3.80 -10.27 -21.15
N GLY A 111 -3.06 -9.99 -20.08
CA GLY A 111 -3.39 -8.96 -19.10
C GLY A 111 -4.59 -9.32 -18.22
N SER A 112 -4.92 -8.45 -17.26
CA SER A 112 -6.10 -8.59 -16.39
C SER A 112 -7.35 -8.03 -17.05
N MET A 113 -8.53 -8.36 -16.51
CA MET A 113 -9.80 -7.80 -16.99
C MET A 113 -9.80 -6.27 -16.93
N LEU A 114 -9.33 -5.68 -15.83
CA LEU A 114 -9.22 -4.24 -15.68
C LEU A 114 -8.20 -3.63 -16.66
N GLY A 115 -7.08 -4.31 -16.89
CA GLY A 115 -6.07 -3.88 -17.85
C GLY A 115 -6.59 -3.87 -19.28
N LYS A 116 -7.28 -4.95 -19.69
CA LYS A 116 -7.93 -5.06 -21.01
C LYS A 116 -8.94 -3.93 -21.23
N PHE A 117 -9.81 -3.69 -20.25
CA PHE A 117 -10.80 -2.62 -20.35
C PHE A 117 -10.18 -1.26 -20.70
N TYR A 118 -9.13 -0.84 -19.98
CA TYR A 118 -8.45 0.42 -20.28
C TYR A 118 -7.58 0.37 -21.53
N TYR A 119 -7.03 -0.80 -21.88
CA TYR A 119 -6.32 -0.98 -23.14
C TYR A 119 -7.25 -0.75 -24.33
N ASP A 120 -8.40 -1.42 -24.37
CA ASP A 120 -9.39 -1.33 -25.43
C ASP A 120 -9.98 0.10 -25.52
N LEU A 121 -10.19 0.75 -24.37
CA LEU A 121 -10.65 2.14 -24.32
C LEU A 121 -9.63 3.09 -24.97
N ILE A 122 -8.35 3.00 -24.61
CA ILE A 122 -7.30 3.86 -25.17
C ILE A 122 -7.08 3.54 -26.65
N GLN A 123 -7.11 2.26 -27.05
CA GLN A 123 -7.01 1.85 -28.44
C GLN A 123 -8.17 2.42 -29.28
N THR A 124 -9.38 2.40 -28.75
CA THR A 124 -10.57 3.00 -29.38
C THR A 124 -10.41 4.52 -29.54
N ILE A 125 -9.89 5.20 -28.53
CA ILE A 125 -9.63 6.64 -28.59
C ILE A 125 -8.54 6.95 -29.64
N ASN A 126 -7.46 6.18 -29.65
CA ASN A 126 -6.36 6.32 -30.62
C ASN A 126 -6.89 6.20 -32.06
N TYR A 127 -7.72 5.20 -32.32
CA TYR A 127 -8.36 4.99 -33.62
C TYR A 127 -9.31 6.14 -33.98
N LYS A 128 -10.22 6.51 -33.09
CA LYS A 128 -11.24 7.54 -33.36
C LYS A 128 -10.67 8.95 -33.54
N LYS A 129 -9.58 9.28 -32.83
CA LYS A 129 -8.97 10.62 -32.85
C LYS A 129 -7.73 10.70 -33.74
N PHE A 130 -7.38 9.63 -34.48
CA PHE A 130 -6.20 9.56 -35.33
C PHE A 130 -4.90 10.00 -34.62
N LEU A 131 -4.73 9.60 -33.36
CA LEU A 131 -3.60 10.07 -32.53
C LEU A 131 -2.25 9.45 -32.96
N GLY A 132 -2.27 8.38 -33.77
CA GLY A 132 -1.06 7.74 -34.27
C GLY A 132 -0.19 7.11 -33.17
N LEU A 133 -0.78 6.75 -32.02
CA LEU A 133 -0.04 6.15 -30.91
C LEU A 133 0.46 4.75 -31.28
N SER A 134 1.72 4.50 -30.98
CA SER A 134 2.31 3.15 -31.02
C SER A 134 1.72 2.25 -29.93
N GLU A 135 1.84 0.93 -30.10
CA GLU A 135 1.36 -0.05 -29.12
C GLU A 135 1.96 0.18 -27.72
N LYS A 136 3.26 0.50 -27.65
CA LYS A 136 3.93 0.83 -26.39
C LYS A 136 3.30 2.04 -25.71
N GLN A 137 2.99 3.09 -26.47
CA GLN A 137 2.32 4.27 -25.91
C GLN A 137 0.91 3.94 -25.43
N ILE A 138 0.15 3.11 -26.16
CA ILE A 138 -1.17 2.64 -25.70
C ILE A 138 -1.02 1.92 -24.36
N GLN A 139 -0.06 1.00 -24.23
CA GLN A 139 0.18 0.30 -22.97
C GLN A 139 0.55 1.25 -21.83
N GLU A 140 1.43 2.22 -22.06
CA GLU A 140 1.80 3.24 -21.08
C GLU A 140 0.59 4.08 -20.66
N TYR A 141 -0.22 4.56 -21.62
CA TYR A 141 -1.41 5.34 -21.33
C TYR A 141 -2.50 4.55 -20.61
N SER A 142 -2.62 3.26 -20.86
CA SER A 142 -3.55 2.38 -20.13
C SER A 142 -3.10 2.08 -18.70
N ASN A 143 -1.79 2.10 -18.41
CA ASN A 143 -1.30 1.89 -17.04
C ASN A 143 -1.81 2.96 -16.07
N TYR A 144 -1.84 4.24 -16.46
CA TYR A 144 -2.28 5.33 -15.57
C TYR A 144 -3.69 5.10 -14.99
N PRO A 145 -4.75 4.94 -15.81
CA PRO A 145 -6.09 4.73 -15.29
C PRO A 145 -6.27 3.32 -14.69
N THR A 146 -5.65 2.27 -15.22
CA THR A 146 -5.74 0.92 -14.62
C THR A 146 -5.22 0.94 -13.19
N ARG A 147 -4.01 1.48 -12.96
CA ARG A 147 -3.39 1.54 -11.63
C ARG A 147 -4.04 2.59 -10.74
N GLY A 148 -4.44 3.73 -11.31
CA GLY A 148 -5.21 4.75 -10.60
C GLY A 148 -6.50 4.18 -10.01
N THR A 149 -7.22 3.34 -10.75
CA THR A 149 -8.43 2.64 -10.27
C THR A 149 -8.12 1.69 -9.12
N ILE A 150 -6.98 1.00 -9.13
CA ILE A 150 -6.54 0.20 -7.98
C ILE A 150 -6.34 1.09 -6.75
N GLY A 151 -5.64 2.22 -6.91
CA GLY A 151 -5.46 3.19 -5.83
C GLY A 151 -6.77 3.76 -5.29
N LEU A 152 -7.76 3.99 -6.16
CA LEU A 152 -9.10 4.42 -5.78
C LEU A 152 -9.82 3.35 -4.96
N ILE A 153 -9.78 2.09 -5.38
CA ILE A 153 -10.40 0.98 -4.63
C ILE A 153 -9.75 0.83 -3.25
N VAL A 154 -8.40 0.93 -3.17
CA VAL A 154 -7.71 0.95 -1.87
C VAL A 154 -8.22 2.09 -0.99
N SER A 155 -8.35 3.29 -1.56
CA SER A 155 -8.83 4.47 -0.84
C SER A 155 -10.28 4.32 -0.36
N LEU A 156 -11.14 3.68 -1.15
CA LEU A 156 -12.52 3.37 -0.74
C LEU A 156 -12.57 2.52 0.52
N PHE A 157 -11.72 1.50 0.66
CA PHE A 157 -11.66 0.72 1.91
C PHE A 157 -11.16 1.54 3.10
N LEU A 158 -10.32 2.56 2.87
CA LEU A 158 -9.85 3.46 3.93
C LEU A 158 -10.94 4.40 4.47
N THR A 159 -12.10 4.52 3.80
CA THR A 159 -13.21 5.40 4.24
C THR A 159 -13.73 5.06 5.64
N CYS A 160 -13.51 3.84 6.15
CA CYS A 160 -13.84 3.51 7.53
C CYS A 160 -13.05 4.35 8.54
N ILE A 161 -11.83 4.80 8.20
CA ILE A 161 -10.97 5.59 9.10
C ILE A 161 -11.51 7.01 9.33
N PRO A 162 -11.81 7.84 8.30
CA PRO A 162 -12.41 9.15 8.52
C PRO A 162 -13.82 9.07 9.11
N ILE A 163 -14.55 7.95 8.97
CA ILE A 163 -15.80 7.72 9.71
C ILE A 163 -15.53 7.61 11.23
N ILE A 164 -14.44 6.96 11.64
CA ILE A 164 -14.08 6.79 13.05
C ILE A 164 -13.43 8.06 13.64
N LYS A 165 -12.59 8.74 12.85
CA LYS A 165 -11.74 9.85 13.32
C LYS A 165 -12.24 11.24 12.96
N GLU A 166 -13.23 11.33 12.07
CA GLU A 166 -13.79 12.57 11.53
C GLU A 166 -12.79 13.47 10.78
N ASN A 167 -11.60 12.95 10.43
CA ASN A 167 -10.56 13.72 9.73
C ASN A 167 -10.57 13.45 8.21
N TRP A 168 -11.58 14.01 7.54
CA TRP A 168 -11.76 13.86 6.09
C TRP A 168 -10.66 14.50 5.24
N LEU A 169 -10.01 15.57 5.75
CA LEU A 169 -8.94 16.25 5.02
C LEU A 169 -7.69 15.38 4.90
N VAL A 170 -7.25 14.75 6.00
CA VAL A 170 -6.10 13.82 5.97
C VAL A 170 -6.43 12.63 5.07
N TYR A 171 -7.65 12.09 5.16
CA TYR A 171 -8.11 11.04 4.27
C TYR A 171 -8.05 11.45 2.79
N ALA A 172 -8.56 12.63 2.42
CA ALA A 172 -8.55 13.08 1.03
C ALA A 172 -7.12 13.26 0.49
N GLY A 173 -6.24 13.90 1.27
CA GLY A 173 -4.83 14.07 0.90
C GLY A 173 -4.08 12.74 0.75
N CYS A 174 -4.26 11.82 1.70
CA CYS A 174 -3.62 10.50 1.65
C CYS A 174 -4.19 9.62 0.52
N SER A 175 -5.50 9.68 0.28
CA SER A 175 -6.15 8.97 -0.83
C SER A 175 -5.62 9.44 -2.19
N LEU A 176 -5.47 10.75 -2.37
CA LEU A 176 -4.84 11.30 -3.57
C LEU A 176 -3.40 10.80 -3.71
N GLY A 177 -2.62 10.81 -2.62
CA GLY A 177 -1.26 10.28 -2.60
C GLY A 177 -1.17 8.81 -3.00
N ILE A 178 -2.10 7.97 -2.53
CA ILE A 178 -2.20 6.54 -2.88
C ILE A 178 -2.51 6.37 -4.38
N VAL A 179 -3.50 7.10 -4.89
CA VAL A 179 -3.88 7.06 -6.32
C VAL A 179 -2.71 7.46 -7.20
N LEU A 180 -2.05 8.57 -6.89
CA LEU A 180 -0.89 9.06 -7.65
C LEU A 180 0.29 8.09 -7.58
N THR A 181 0.55 7.49 -6.41
CA THR A 181 1.59 6.47 -6.26
C THR A 181 1.34 5.29 -7.18
N TYR A 182 0.12 4.73 -7.18
CA TYR A 182 -0.20 3.63 -8.09
C TYR A 182 -0.12 4.06 -9.55
N ALA A 183 -0.70 5.21 -9.91
CA ALA A 183 -0.78 5.69 -11.28
C ALA A 183 0.58 6.08 -11.88
N LEU A 184 1.53 6.56 -11.08
CA LEU A 184 2.80 7.14 -11.56
C LEU A 184 4.04 6.28 -11.27
N ILE A 185 4.03 5.48 -10.20
CA ILE A 185 5.22 4.78 -9.69
C ILE A 185 5.12 3.26 -9.95
N SER A 186 3.96 2.64 -9.71
CA SER A 186 3.83 1.17 -9.58
C SER A 186 4.10 0.31 -10.80
N TRP A 187 4.31 0.92 -11.96
CA TRP A 187 4.57 0.24 -13.23
C TRP A 187 5.84 0.76 -13.92
N LYS A 188 6.50 1.77 -13.35
CA LYS A 188 7.76 2.28 -13.90
C LYS A 188 8.87 1.29 -13.65
N ASP A 189 9.79 1.21 -14.60
CA ASP A 189 11.05 0.52 -14.40
C ASP A 189 12.06 1.51 -13.80
N PHE A 190 12.38 1.33 -12.53
CA PHE A 190 13.43 2.09 -11.83
C PHE A 190 14.68 1.22 -11.59
N GLY A 191 14.78 0.10 -12.31
CA GLY A 191 15.81 -0.89 -12.10
C GLY A 191 15.57 -1.76 -10.87
N VAL A 192 16.56 -2.60 -10.60
CA VAL A 192 16.55 -3.60 -9.55
C VAL A 192 17.69 -3.38 -8.57
N TYR A 193 17.52 -3.84 -7.34
CA TYR A 193 18.59 -3.92 -6.35
C TYR A 193 18.60 -5.28 -5.67
N LEU A 194 19.77 -5.71 -5.18
CA LEU A 194 19.91 -6.99 -4.50
C LEU A 194 19.69 -6.80 -3.00
N ALA A 195 18.69 -7.47 -2.44
CA ALA A 195 18.46 -7.52 -1.00
C ALA A 195 17.88 -8.87 -0.60
N LEU A 196 18.28 -9.38 0.57
CA LEU A 196 17.85 -10.67 1.10
C LEU A 196 18.08 -11.85 0.12
N GLY A 197 19.10 -11.74 -0.74
CA GLY A 197 19.40 -12.75 -1.76
C GLY A 197 18.45 -12.76 -2.95
N LYS A 198 17.62 -11.72 -3.13
CA LYS A 198 16.69 -11.58 -4.26
C LYS A 198 16.89 -10.25 -4.98
N GLN A 199 16.58 -10.23 -6.28
CA GLN A 199 16.46 -9.01 -7.06
C GLN A 199 15.08 -8.40 -6.80
N LEU A 200 15.07 -7.18 -6.25
CA LEU A 200 13.87 -6.45 -5.89
C LEU A 200 13.72 -5.24 -6.81
N LEU A 201 12.49 -4.97 -7.26
CA LEU A 201 12.19 -3.80 -8.08
C LEU A 201 12.08 -2.54 -7.20
N TRP A 202 12.78 -1.47 -7.59
CA TRP A 202 12.68 -0.18 -6.91
C TRP A 202 11.26 0.38 -6.95
N SER A 203 10.55 0.21 -8.06
CA SER A 203 9.18 0.70 -8.21
C SER A 203 8.19 0.04 -7.26
N GLU A 204 8.32 -1.27 -7.02
CA GLU A 204 7.49 -1.98 -6.05
C GLU A 204 7.79 -1.53 -4.61
N THR A 205 9.08 -1.38 -4.29
CA THR A 205 9.53 -0.90 -2.97
C THR A 205 8.93 0.47 -2.65
N TRP A 206 9.08 1.43 -3.58
CA TRP A 206 8.53 2.77 -3.42
C TRP A 206 7.01 2.78 -3.37
N THR A 207 6.36 1.99 -4.23
CA THR A 207 4.89 1.91 -4.26
C THR A 207 4.35 1.48 -2.92
N TYR A 208 4.85 0.36 -2.39
CA TYR A 208 4.34 -0.18 -1.14
C TYR A 208 4.81 0.62 0.08
N PHE A 209 5.99 1.22 0.04
CA PHE A 209 6.40 2.20 1.06
C PHE A 209 5.42 3.37 1.15
N LEU A 210 5.17 4.06 0.04
CA LEU A 210 4.33 5.25 0.00
C LEU A 210 2.85 4.93 0.27
N VAL A 211 2.32 3.85 -0.30
CA VAL A 211 0.94 3.43 -0.03
C VAL A 211 0.75 3.12 1.46
N THR A 212 1.64 2.32 2.07
CA THR A 212 1.53 2.00 3.50
C THR A 212 1.79 3.23 4.37
N LEU A 213 2.66 4.15 3.95
CA LEU A 213 2.86 5.44 4.61
C LEU A 213 1.57 6.26 4.63
N PHE A 214 0.90 6.46 3.50
CA PHE A 214 -0.36 7.23 3.44
C PHE A 214 -1.48 6.58 4.23
N ILE A 215 -1.61 5.25 4.18
CA ILE A 215 -2.59 4.50 4.99
C ILE A 215 -2.34 4.75 6.48
N THR A 216 -1.08 4.65 6.92
CA THR A 216 -0.73 4.78 8.33
C THR A 216 -0.80 6.22 8.83
N ILE A 217 -0.49 7.21 7.97
CA ILE A 217 -0.78 8.61 8.26
C ILE A 217 -2.28 8.80 8.51
N THR A 218 -3.14 8.26 7.65
CA THR A 218 -4.61 8.32 7.82
C THR A 218 -5.05 7.70 9.16
N ILE A 219 -4.43 6.58 9.56
CA ILE A 219 -4.70 5.92 10.84
C ILE A 219 -4.27 6.82 12.02
N PHE A 220 -3.07 7.40 12.01
CA PHE A 220 -2.51 8.08 13.18
C PHE A 220 -2.82 9.59 13.27
N PHE A 221 -3.03 10.29 12.16
CA PHE A 221 -3.26 11.73 12.07
C PHE A 221 -4.67 12.05 11.57
#